data_AF-A0A9P0QAA4-F1
#
_entry.id   AF-A0A9P0QAA4-F1
#
_cell.length_a   1.000
_cell.length_b   1.000
_cell.length_c   1.000
_cell.angle_alpha   90.00
_cell.angle_beta   90.00
_cell.angle_gamma   90.00
#
_symmetry.space_group_name_H-M   'P 1'
#
loop_
_entity.id
_entity.type
_entity.pdbx_description
1 polymer ?
#
loop_
_entity_poly.entity_id
_entity_poly.type
_entity_poly.pdbx_seq_one_letter_code
_entity_poly.pdbx_strand_id
1 'polypeptide(L)'
;MFLVAHEVIKMEDLGTVIGSLGKYFGTVVVGLAIHGFLVLPTIYFLLTRKNPYTFIGQMSEAITTAFGTASSSATLPVTIRCLEDNVGVDKRIARFALPIGSVINLDGTALYEAVAAVFIAQVF
;
A
#
# COMPACT_ATOMS: atom_id res chain seq x y z
N MET A 1 -18.25 -18.39 -7.61
CA MET A 1 -19.13 -17.95 -8.70
C MET A 1 -20.60 -17.89 -8.26
N PHE A 2 -21.15 -18.92 -7.61
CA PHE A 2 -22.56 -18.92 -7.16
C PHE A 2 -22.92 -17.84 -6.11
N LEU A 3 -22.03 -17.51 -5.16
CA LEU A 3 -22.25 -16.41 -4.20
C LEU A 3 -22.37 -15.03 -4.88
N VAL A 4 -21.47 -14.75 -5.82
CA VAL A 4 -21.49 -13.49 -6.58
C VAL A 4 -22.75 -13.41 -7.43
N ALA A 5 -23.15 -14.50 -8.08
CA ALA A 5 -24.38 -14.56 -8.87
C ALA A 5 -25.63 -14.37 -8.01
N HIS A 6 -25.68 -14.96 -6.81
CA HIS A 6 -26.81 -14.80 -5.88
C HIS A 6 -26.96 -13.34 -5.42
N GLU A 7 -25.84 -12.68 -5.11
CA GLU A 7 -25.88 -11.30 -4.63
C GLU A 7 -26.20 -10.29 -5.73
N VAL A 8 -25.73 -10.53 -6.95
CA VAL A 8 -26.12 -9.75 -8.12
C VAL A 8 -27.63 -9.88 -8.42
N ILE A 9 -28.24 -11.03 -8.16
CA ILE A 9 -29.70 -11.25 -8.36
C ILE A 9 -30.53 -10.54 -7.27
N LYS A 10 -29.99 -10.36 -6.06
CA LYS A 10 -30.65 -9.61 -4.97
C LYS A 10 -30.54 -8.10 -5.13
N MET A 11 -29.59 -7.61 -5.93
CA MET A 11 -29.34 -6.19 -6.11
C MET A 11 -30.31 -5.60 -7.16
N GLU A 12 -31.39 -5.00 -6.69
CA GLU A 12 -32.42 -4.37 -7.55
C GLU A 12 -31.90 -3.16 -8.34
N ASP A 13 -30.79 -2.53 -7.94
CA ASP A 13 -30.19 -1.38 -8.64
C ASP A 13 -28.65 -1.47 -8.72
N LEU A 14 -28.15 -2.02 -9.83
CA LEU A 14 -26.72 -2.10 -10.17
C LEU A 14 -26.00 -0.75 -10.10
N GLY A 15 -26.70 0.37 -10.33
CA GLY A 15 -26.11 1.71 -10.27
C GLY A 15 -25.66 2.08 -8.86
N THR A 16 -26.44 1.74 -7.84
CA THR A 16 -26.11 2.01 -6.43
C THR A 16 -24.93 1.15 -5.93
N VAL A 17 -24.82 -0.08 -6.42
CA VAL A 17 -23.74 -1.02 -6.07
C VAL A 17 -22.41 -0.55 -6.66
N ILE A 18 -22.41 -0.20 -7.96
CA ILE A 18 -21.22 0.36 -8.62
C ILE A 18 -20.81 1.67 -7.95
N GLY A 19 -21.77 2.53 -7.59
CA GLY A 19 -21.51 3.76 -6.86
C GLY A 19 -20.89 3.52 -5.48
N SER A 20 -21.36 2.50 -4.75
CA SER A 20 -20.85 2.16 -3.42
C SER A 20 -19.45 1.53 -3.49
N LEU A 21 -19.21 0.63 -4.44
CA LEU A 21 -17.87 0.09 -4.72
C LEU A 21 -16.89 1.17 -5.17
N GLY A 22 -17.35 2.14 -5.96
CA GLY A 22 -16.55 3.30 -6.36
C GLY A 22 -16.12 4.16 -5.16
N LYS A 23 -17.04 4.40 -4.21
CA LYS A 23 -16.71 5.10 -2.95
C LYS A 23 -15.74 4.30 -2.08
N TYR A 24 -15.93 2.99 -1.99
CA TYR A 24 -15.00 2.09 -1.30
C TYR A 24 -13.59 2.18 -1.88
N PHE A 25 -13.45 1.96 -3.19
CA PHE A 25 -12.17 2.05 -3.89
C PHE A 25 -11.51 3.42 -3.72
N GLY A 26 -12.29 4.49 -3.89
CA GLY A 26 -11.82 5.86 -3.68
C GLY A 26 -11.30 6.09 -2.26
N THR A 27 -11.99 5.57 -1.25
CA THR A 27 -11.59 5.69 0.16
C THR A 27 -10.27 4.96 0.43
N VAL A 28 -10.10 3.75 -0.09
CA VAL A 28 -8.85 2.99 0.07
C VAL A 28 -7.69 3.72 -0.63
N VAL A 29 -7.87 4.16 -1.88
CA VAL A 29 -6.83 4.88 -2.64
C VAL A 29 -6.43 6.18 -1.94
N VAL A 30 -7.40 6.97 -1.47
CA VAL A 30 -7.13 8.20 -0.71
C VAL A 30 -6.41 7.90 0.60
N GLY A 31 -6.84 6.87 1.33
CA GLY A 31 -6.18 6.44 2.56
C GLY A 31 -4.72 6.04 2.34
N LEU A 32 -4.45 5.23 1.30
CA LEU A 32 -3.09 4.86 0.91
C LEU A 32 -2.25 6.07 0.48
N ALA A 33 -2.83 7.01 -0.26
CA ALA A 33 -2.15 8.23 -0.67
C ALA A 33 -1.76 9.11 0.53
N ILE A 34 -2.69 9.30 1.47
CA ILE A 34 -2.41 10.04 2.72
C ILE A 34 -1.33 9.33 3.53
N HIS A 35 -1.43 8.01 3.69
CA HIS A 35 -0.46 7.25 4.46
C HIS A 35 0.95 7.29 3.82
N GLY A 36 1.03 7.06 2.51
CA GLY A 36 2.29 7.00 1.76
C GLY A 36 2.96 8.35 1.53
N PHE A 37 2.20 9.44 1.30
CA PHE A 37 2.75 10.75 0.95
C PHE A 37 2.73 11.78 2.07
N LEU A 38 1.97 11.56 3.15
CA LEU A 38 1.93 12.47 4.30
C LEU A 38 2.40 11.79 5.58
N VAL A 39 1.82 10.66 5.98
CA VAL A 39 2.12 10.03 7.28
C VAL A 39 3.55 9.51 7.36
N LEU A 40 3.94 8.61 6.45
CA LEU A 40 5.29 8.04 6.44
C LEU A 40 6.38 9.10 6.20
N PRO A 41 6.22 10.06 5.26
CA PRO A 41 7.18 11.15 5.08
C PRO A 41 7.32 12.05 6.31
N THR A 42 6.22 12.31 7.03
CA THR A 42 6.27 13.10 8.26
C THR A 42 7.03 12.36 9.36
N ILE A 43 6.77 11.06 9.55
CA ILE A 43 7.51 10.24 10.53
C ILE A 43 9.01 10.22 10.18
N TYR A 44 9.34 10.00 8.90
CA TYR A 44 10.73 10.04 8.43
C TYR A 44 11.40 11.37 8.72
N PHE A 45 10.73 12.49 8.42
CA PHE A 45 11.27 13.83 8.67
C PHE A 45 11.47 14.11 10.16
N LEU A 46 10.54 13.70 11.03
CA LEU A 46 10.65 13.90 12.46
C LEU A 46 11.86 13.16 13.06
N LEU A 47 12.13 11.93 12.59
CA LEU A 47 13.21 11.09 13.10
C LEU A 47 14.58 11.43 12.50
N THR A 48 14.64 11.62 11.17
CA THR A 48 15.91 11.80 10.45
C THR A 48 16.28 13.26 10.23
N ARG A 49 15.31 14.18 10.31
CA ARG A 49 15.42 15.60 9.95
C ARG A 49 15.92 15.82 8.50
N LYS A 50 15.75 14.82 7.62
CA LYS A 50 16.10 14.87 6.19
C LYS A 50 14.85 14.95 5.33
N ASN A 51 15.01 15.49 4.12
CA ASN A 51 13.90 15.60 3.16
C ASN A 51 13.41 14.20 2.72
N PRO A 52 12.17 13.80 3.05
CA PRO A 52 11.63 12.49 2.70
C PRO A 52 11.40 12.32 1.19
N TYR A 53 11.11 13.39 0.46
CA TYR A 53 10.81 13.30 -0.97
C TYR A 53 12.07 13.00 -1.81
N THR A 54 13.25 13.40 -1.34
CA THR A 54 14.52 12.98 -1.95
C THR A 54 14.72 11.47 -1.81
N PHE A 55 14.40 10.91 -0.63
CA PHE A 55 14.45 9.46 -0.39
C PHE A 55 13.46 8.71 -1.29
N ILE A 56 12.22 9.20 -1.41
CA ILE A 56 11.21 8.60 -2.30
C ILE A 56 11.70 8.61 -3.76
N GLY A 57 12.33 9.71 -4.21
CA GLY A 57 12.91 9.80 -5.55
C GLY A 57 14.01 8.76 -5.80
N GLN A 58 14.89 8.54 -4.82
CA GLN A 58 15.95 7.52 -4.88
C GLN A 58 15.40 6.08 -4.92
N MET A 59 14.16 5.88 -4.44
CA MET A 59 13.45 4.60 -4.42
C MET A 59 12.49 4.39 -5.62
N SER A 60 12.46 5.32 -6.58
CA SER A 60 11.52 5.31 -7.71
C SER A 60 11.48 4.00 -8.51
N GLU A 61 12.63 3.35 -8.73
CA GLU A 61 12.72 2.07 -9.43
C GLU A 61 12.01 0.93 -8.68
N ALA A 62 12.22 0.85 -7.36
CA ALA A 62 11.55 -0.13 -6.52
C ALA A 62 10.03 0.13 -6.46
N ILE A 63 9.61 1.40 -6.35
CA ILE A 63 8.19 1.78 -6.35
C ILE A 63 7.52 1.38 -7.67
N THR A 64 8.17 1.67 -8.80
CA THR A 64 7.64 1.33 -10.13
C THR A 64 7.55 -0.19 -10.31
N THR A 65 8.55 -0.92 -9.84
CA THR A 65 8.55 -2.39 -9.86
C THR A 65 7.46 -2.97 -8.96
N ALA A 66 7.23 -2.37 -7.77
CA ALA A 66 6.19 -2.82 -6.83
C ALA A 66 4.81 -2.64 -7.44
N PHE A 67 4.60 -1.51 -8.09
CA PHE A 67 3.37 -1.21 -8.82
C PHE A 67 3.15 -2.19 -9.99
N GLY A 68 4.19 -2.46 -10.78
CA GLY A 68 4.09 -3.35 -11.94
C GLY A 68 3.92 -4.83 -11.58
N THR A 69 4.55 -5.29 -10.50
CA THR A 69 4.51 -6.70 -10.07
C THR A 69 3.37 -7.01 -9.09
N ALA A 70 2.82 -5.98 -8.43
CA ALA A 70 1.87 -6.10 -7.34
C ALA A 70 2.30 -7.07 -6.22
N SER A 71 3.61 -7.24 -6.02
CA SER A 71 4.18 -8.20 -5.07
C SER A 71 5.41 -7.64 -4.33
N SER A 72 5.31 -7.57 -3.00
CA SER A 72 6.38 -7.10 -2.12
C SER A 72 7.61 -8.02 -2.11
N SER A 73 7.41 -9.33 -2.24
CA SER A 73 8.52 -10.30 -2.28
C SER A 73 9.28 -10.23 -3.61
N ALA A 74 8.57 -9.99 -4.71
CA ALA A 74 9.20 -9.78 -6.03
C ALA A 74 10.00 -8.48 -6.09
N THR A 75 9.63 -7.46 -5.31
CA THR A 75 10.33 -6.17 -5.27
C THR A 75 11.46 -6.07 -4.27
N LEU A 76 11.53 -6.98 -3.31
CA LEU A 76 12.56 -7.00 -2.28
C LEU A 76 14.00 -6.85 -2.82
N PRO A 77 14.45 -7.61 -3.85
CA PRO A 77 15.82 -7.47 -4.35
C PRO A 77 16.11 -6.08 -4.95
N VAL A 78 15.15 -5.49 -5.66
CA VAL A 78 15.28 -4.14 -6.22
C VAL A 78 15.33 -3.10 -5.10
N THR A 79 14.50 -3.27 -4.07
CA THR A 79 14.45 -2.38 -2.90
C THR A 79 15.78 -2.38 -2.14
N ILE A 80 16.37 -3.56 -1.90
CA ILE A 80 17.68 -3.68 -1.25
C ILE A 80 18.75 -2.91 -2.06
N ARG A 81 18.79 -3.10 -3.38
CA ARG A 81 19.74 -2.41 -4.26
C ARG A 81 19.59 -0.89 -4.19
N CYS A 82 18.36 -0.37 -4.29
CA CYS A 82 18.12 1.07 -4.21
C CYS A 82 18.55 1.65 -2.84
N LEU A 83 18.31 0.95 -1.73
CA LEU A 83 18.76 1.41 -0.41
C LEU A 83 20.28 1.38 -0.25
N GLU A 84 20.95 0.34 -0.75
CA GLU A 84 22.41 0.22 -0.67
C GLU A 84 23.11 1.25 -1.58
N ASP A 85 22.67 1.37 -2.84
CA ASP A 85 23.40 2.11 -3.88
C ASP A 85 22.95 3.57 -4.01
N ASN A 86 21.64 3.86 -3.91
CA ASN A 86 21.11 5.22 -4.12
C ASN A 86 21.00 6.01 -2.82
N VAL A 87 20.56 5.36 -1.74
CA VAL A 87 20.35 6.01 -0.43
C VAL A 87 21.61 5.94 0.45
N GLY A 88 22.42 4.89 0.30
CA GLY A 88 23.64 4.69 1.07
C GLY A 88 23.43 4.12 2.47
N VAL A 89 22.42 3.26 2.66
CA VAL A 89 22.16 2.57 3.93
C VAL A 89 23.18 1.44 4.13
N ASP A 90 23.59 1.18 5.39
CA ASP A 90 24.49 0.05 5.70
C ASP A 90 23.86 -1.28 5.25
N LYS A 91 24.62 -2.03 4.44
CA LYS A 91 24.19 -3.30 3.83
C LYS A 91 23.72 -4.32 4.86
N ARG A 92 24.32 -4.34 6.05
CA ARG A 92 23.94 -5.27 7.12
C ARG A 92 22.55 -4.97 7.65
N ILE A 93 22.22 -3.69 7.79
CA ILE A 93 20.90 -3.25 8.25
C ILE A 93 19.85 -3.53 7.17
N ALA A 94 20.12 -3.14 5.92
CA ALA A 94 19.18 -3.33 4.81
C ALA A 94 18.84 -4.81 4.59
N ARG A 95 19.85 -5.68 4.55
CA ARG A 95 19.67 -7.12 4.30
C ARG A 95 19.07 -7.89 5.48
N PHE A 96 19.11 -7.33 6.68
CA PHE A 96 18.46 -7.92 7.84
C PHE A 96 17.01 -7.43 8.01
N ALA A 97 16.81 -6.11 7.96
CA ALA A 97 15.52 -5.50 8.26
C ALA A 97 14.50 -5.67 7.13
N LEU A 98 14.91 -5.53 5.85
CA LEU A 98 13.96 -5.58 4.73
C LEU A 98 13.28 -6.94 4.54
N PRO A 99 13.97 -8.11 4.62
CA PRO A 99 13.29 -9.39 4.48
C PRO A 99 12.25 -9.62 5.57
N ILE A 100 12.57 -9.28 6.82
CA ILE A 100 11.63 -9.38 7.96
C ILE A 100 10.46 -8.43 7.75
N GLY A 101 10.74 -7.19 7.37
CA GLY A 101 9.73 -6.16 7.12
C GLY A 101 8.78 -6.52 5.97
N SER A 102 9.26 -7.19 4.92
CA SER A 102 8.43 -7.54 3.75
C SER A 102 7.27 -8.49 4.04
N VAL A 103 7.35 -9.24 5.14
CA VAL A 103 6.32 -10.20 5.56
C VAL A 103 5.44 -9.62 6.68
N ILE A 104 6.03 -8.85 7.58
CA ILE A 104 5.36 -8.39 8.80
C ILE A 104 4.72 -7.00 8.61
N ASN A 105 5.35 -6.10 7.85
CA ASN A 105 4.92 -4.71 7.73
C ASN A 105 3.98 -4.50 6.54
N LEU A 106 2.73 -4.96 6.69
CA LEU A 106 1.69 -4.92 5.66
C LEU A 106 0.69 -3.77 5.88
N ASP A 107 1.19 -2.54 6.00
CA ASP A 107 0.37 -1.35 6.31
C ASP A 107 -0.76 -1.12 5.29
N GLY A 108 -0.47 -1.31 4.01
CA GLY A 108 -1.47 -1.17 2.94
C GLY A 108 -2.58 -2.21 3.03
N THR A 109 -2.24 -3.45 3.37
CA THR A 109 -3.21 -4.53 3.60
C THR A 109 -4.07 -4.24 4.81
N ALA A 110 -3.46 -3.81 5.92
CA ALA A 110 -4.18 -3.45 7.13
C ALA A 110 -5.20 -2.33 6.89
N LEU A 111 -4.82 -1.30 6.12
CA LEU A 111 -5.73 -0.21 5.73
C LEU A 111 -6.89 -0.75 4.87
N TYR A 112 -6.59 -1.56 3.87
CA TYR A 112 -7.60 -2.18 3.01
C TYR A 112 -8.60 -3.03 3.82
N GLU A 113 -8.11 -3.90 4.71
CA GLU A 113 -8.95 -4.79 5.53
C GLU A 113 -9.84 -4.00 6.49
N ALA A 114 -9.30 -2.95 7.14
CA ALA A 114 -10.07 -2.10 8.04
C ALA A 114 -11.19 -1.37 7.31
N VAL A 115 -10.91 -0.77 6.14
CA VAL A 115 -11.92 -0.08 5.34
C VAL A 115 -12.94 -1.08 4.79
N ALA A 116 -12.53 -2.28 4.37
CA ALA A 116 -13.43 -3.32 3.90
C ALA A 116 -14.43 -3.76 4.99
N ALA A 117 -13.95 -3.98 6.22
CA ALA A 117 -14.79 -4.35 7.34
C ALA A 117 -15.85 -3.29 7.65
N VAL A 118 -15.46 -2.01 7.68
CA VAL A 118 -16.39 -0.89 7.90
C VAL A 118 -17.38 -0.75 6.74
N PHE A 119 -16.91 -0.91 5.50
CA PHE A 119 -17.77 -0.82 4.32
C PHE A 119 -18.85 -1.91 4.32
N ILE A 120 -18.50 -3.16 4.63
CA ILE A 120 -19.47 -4.26 4.74
C ILE A 120 -20.51 -3.93 5.82
N ALA A 121 -20.09 -3.37 6.95
CA ALA A 121 -21.00 -2.95 8.03
C ALA A 121 -21.90 -1.75 7.68
N GLN A 122 -21.61 -1.02 6.59
CA GLN A 122 -22.43 0.11 6.12
C GLN A 122 -23.39 -0.31 4.99
N VAL A 123 -23.04 -1.37 4.24
CA VAL A 123 -23.82 -1.85 3.10
C VAL A 123 -24.91 -2.85 3.52
N PHE A 124 -24.66 -3.62 4.57
CA PHE A 124 -25.59 -4.57 5.16
C PHE A 124 -26.08 -4.09 6.53
#